data_AF-A0A6B2CRK3-F1
#
_entry.id   AF-A0A6B2CRK3-F1
#
_cell.length_a   1.000
_cell.length_b   1.000
_cell.length_c   1.000
_cell.angle_alpha   90.00
_cell.angle_beta   90.00
_cell.angle_gamma   90.00
#
_symmetry.space_group_name_H-M   'P 1'
#
loop_
_entity.id
_entity.type
_entity.pdbx_description
1 polymer ?
#
loop_
_entity_poly.entity_id
_entity_poly.type
_entity_poly.pdbx_seq_one_letter_code
_entity_poly.pdbx_strand_id
1 'polypeptide(L)' 'MTIALLTNDDGIDSIGLRRLVKEVAARGLEVYVVAPKHQVSGAGKSNSRTV' A
#
# COMPACT_ATOMS: atom_id res chain seq x y z
N MET A 1 -3.75 2.07 -20.98
CA MET A 1 -3.23 2.69 -19.75
C MET A 1 -3.53 1.72 -18.61
N THR A 2 -2.52 1.31 -17.83
CA THR A 2 -2.66 0.26 -16.82
C THR A 2 -2.62 0.90 -15.43
N ILE A 3 -3.58 0.53 -14.57
CA ILE A 3 -3.70 1.05 -13.20
C ILE A 3 -3.20 0.00 -12.21
N ALA A 4 -2.44 0.42 -11.21
CA ALA A 4 -2.00 -0.41 -10.09
C ALA A 4 -2.45 0.20 -8.75
N LEU A 5 -3.09 -0.61 -7.91
CA LEU A 5 -3.37 -0.28 -6.51
C LEU A 5 -2.34 -1.00 -5.63
N LEU A 6 -1.57 -0.25 -4.86
CA LEU A 6 -0.54 -0.76 -3.97
C LEU A 6 -0.96 -0.60 -2.51
N THR A 7 -0.60 -1.59 -1.69
CA THR A 7 -0.86 -1.64 -0.25
C THR A 7 0.24 -2.43 0.46
N ASN A 8 0.35 -2.28 1.78
CA ASN A 8 1.21 -3.08 2.65
C ASN A 8 0.64 -3.07 4.09
N ASP A 9 1.26 -3.83 4.98
CA ASP A 9 0.97 -3.89 6.41
C ASP A 9 1.96 -3.08 7.28
N ASP A 10 3.15 -2.73 6.77
CA ASP A 10 4.11 -1.86 7.51
C ASP A 10 3.62 -0.41 7.66
N GLY A 11 2.62 -0.01 6.86
CA GLY A 11 2.02 1.32 6.86
C GLY A 11 2.51 2.23 5.73
N ILE A 12 1.78 3.35 5.57
CA ILE A 12 1.90 4.30 4.45
C ILE A 12 3.28 4.95 4.34
N ASP A 13 3.98 5.10 5.46
CA ASP A 13 5.31 5.70 5.51
C ASP A 13 6.46 4.71 5.34
N SER A 14 6.16 3.42 5.11
CA SER A 14 7.17 2.39 4.90
C SER A 14 8.09 2.71 3.71
N ILE A 15 9.39 2.59 3.95
CA ILE A 15 10.43 2.78 2.93
C ILE A 15 10.25 1.79 1.77
N GLY A 16 9.83 0.55 2.07
CA GLY A 16 9.57 -0.47 1.07
C GLY A 16 8.43 -0.10 0.13
N LEU A 17 7.31 0.37 0.69
CA LEU A 17 6.15 0.83 -0.09
C LEU A 17 6.53 2.02 -0.99
N ARG A 18 7.26 3.01 -0.44
CA ARG A 18 7.73 4.18 -1.20
C ARG A 18 8.67 3.78 -2.33
N ARG A 19 9.54 2.78 -2.12
CA ARG A 19 10.43 2.26 -3.17
C ARG A 19 9.65 1.58 -4.28
N LEU A 20 8.65 0.77 -3.94
CA LEU A 20 7.80 0.06 -4.89
C LEU A 20 7.00 1.03 -5.76
N VAL A 21 6.37 2.05 -5.16
CA VAL A 21 5.62 3.09 -5.89
C VAL A 21 6.49 3.71 -6.97
N LYS A 22 7.74 4.08 -6.66
CA LYS A 22 8.68 4.67 -7.62
C LYS A 22 8.96 3.73 -8.80
N GLU A 23 9.21 2.46 -8.54
CA GLU A 23 9.51 1.47 -9.59
C GLU A 23 8.31 1.15 -10.47
N VAL A 24 7.10 1.09 -9.89
CA VAL A 24 5.87 0.83 -10.64
C VAL A 24 5.51 2.04 -11.52
N ALA A 25 5.60 3.25 -10.97
CA ALA A 25 5.37 4.48 -11.73
C ALA A 25 6.38 4.65 -12.88
N ALA A 26 7.66 4.31 -12.66
CA ALA A 26 8.70 4.35 -13.70
C ALA A 26 8.44 3.40 -14.88
N ARG A 27 7.58 2.39 -14.70
CA ARG A 27 7.14 1.46 -15.75
C ARG A 27 5.92 1.98 -16.54
N GLY A 28 5.42 3.18 -16.24
CA GLY A 28 4.31 3.81 -16.96
C GLY A 28 2.92 3.42 -16.47
N LEU A 29 2.80 2.86 -15.26
CA LEU A 29 1.50 2.57 -14.64
C LEU A 29 1.02 3.78 -13.85
N GLU A 30 -0.31 3.99 -13.85
CA GLU A 30 -0.96 4.90 -12.93
C GLU A 30 -1.10 4.22 -11.56
N VAL A 31 -0.55 4.83 -10.51
CA VAL A 31 -0.42 4.21 -9.18
C VAL A 31 -1.31 4.89 -8.15
N TYR A 32 -2.14 4.09 -7.50
CA TYR A 32 -2.88 4.46 -6.29
C TYR A 32 -2.30 3.71 -5.08
N VAL A 33 -2.28 4.36 -3.92
CA VAL A 33 -1.75 3.77 -2.69
C VAL A 33 -2.81 3.85 -1.59
N VAL A 34 -3.15 2.71 -1.01
CA VAL A 34 -4.03 2.63 0.16
C VAL A 34 -3.35 1.72 1.17
N ALA A 35 -2.86 2.27 2.26
CA ALA A 35 -2.17 1.52 3.31
C ALA A 35 -2.54 2.07 4.70
N PRO A 36 -2.38 1.26 5.77
CA PRO A 36 -2.59 1.70 7.15
C PRO A 36 -1.72 2.91 7.51
N LYS A 37 -2.19 3.77 8.43
CA LYS A 37 -1.38 4.90 8.93
C LYS A 37 -0.14 4.44 9.70
N HIS A 38 -0.22 3.28 10.37
CA HIS A 38 0.83 2.72 11.22
C HIS A 38 1.03 1.22 10.92
N GLN A 39 2.15 0.65 11.37
CA GLN A 39 2.45 -0.77 11.18
C GLN A 39 1.40 -1.67 11.85
N VAL A 40 0.91 -2.66 11.11
CA VAL A 40 -0.09 -3.65 11.53
C VAL A 40 0.31 -5.09 11.20
N SER A 41 1.58 -5.34 10.88
CA SER A 41 2.13 -6.69 10.70
C SER A 41 1.75 -7.64 11.84
N GLY A 42 1.30 -8.84 11.49
CA GLY A 42 0.89 -9.87 12.46
C GLY A 42 -0.47 -9.65 13.12
N ALA A 43 -1.20 -8.56 12.85
CA ALA A 43 -2.50 -8.28 13.47
C ALA A 43 -3.64 -9.22 13.01
N GLY A 44 -3.41 -10.09 12.02
CA GLY A 44 -4.47 -10.83 11.32
C GLY A 44 -5.34 -9.91 10.46
N LYS A 45 -6.06 -10.48 9.47
CA LYS A 45 -7.02 -9.70 8.68
C LYS A 45 -8.31 -9.53 9.50
N SER A 46 -8.30 -8.58 10.44
CA SER A 46 -9.54 -8.13 11.05
C SER A 46 -10.20 -7.13 10.10
N ASN A 47 -11.39 -7.48 9.60
CA ASN A 47 -12.22 -6.52 8.91
C ASN A 47 -12.76 -5.60 10.01
N SER A 48 -12.35 -4.33 10.03
CA SER A 48 -12.98 -3.35 10.91
C SER A 48 -14.47 -3.31 10.56
N ARG A 49 -15.31 -3.95 11.38
CA ARG A 49 -16.76 -3.92 11.19
C ARG A 49 -17.27 -2.64 11.85
N THR A 50 -17.18 -1.53 11.13
CA THR A 50 -17.95 -0.34 11.46
C THR A 50 -19.36 -0.59 10.95
N VAL A 51 -20.25 -1.02 11.86
CA VAL A 51 -21.71 -0.92 11.65
C VAL A 51 -22.15 0.52 11.79
#